data_AF-A0A9E2FG75-F1
#
_entry.id   AF-A0A9E2FG75-F1
#
_cell.length_a   1.000
_cell.length_b   1.000
_cell.length_c   1.000
_cell.angle_alpha   90.00
_cell.angle_beta   90.00
_cell.angle_gamma   90.00
#
_symmetry.space_group_name_H-M   'P 1'
#
loop_
_entity.id
_entity.type
_entity.pdbx_description
1 polymer ?
#
loop_
_entity_poly.entity_id
_entity_poly.type
_entity_poly.pdbx_seq_one_letter_code
_entity_poly.pdbx_strand_id
1 'polypeptide(L)'
;MNEDNNHLSEDELRKSIRAEIEQRDLERVKSQRRKESQRLVNQQTEMKRKLYREEMDLYYRDKPGYAQIIGDDGEPEWVLEDEMRDNERLFDTVHEDPIEGKKTQKYFIIGVIFALILMAGGIYYLLSGGVGNIIVTSNVQGAEIILDAAPTTYYTNYTLAKISAGEHILTVEKQGYHIVGEDIIKVDLKRGTTEEVVFILEPEPSVESGDEE
;
A
#
# COMPACT_ATOMS: atom_id res chain seq x y z
N MET A 1 -28.05 39.68 -6.78
CA MET A 1 -27.12 38.76 -6.09
C MET A 1 -27.65 38.56 -4.68
N ASN A 2 -28.15 37.36 -4.36
CA ASN A 2 -28.50 36.95 -2.99
C ASN A 2 -27.37 36.05 -2.50
N GLU A 3 -26.65 36.46 -1.45
CA GLU A 3 -25.71 35.61 -0.73
C GLU A 3 -26.41 35.08 0.53
N ASP A 4 -26.94 33.86 0.43
CA ASP A 4 -27.43 33.08 1.55
C ASP A 4 -26.27 32.70 2.48
N ASN A 5 -26.03 33.54 3.49
CA ASN A 5 -25.12 33.21 4.60
C ASN A 5 -25.85 32.30 5.60
N ASN A 6 -25.72 31.00 5.36
CA ASN A 6 -26.18 29.90 6.20
C ASN A 6 -25.40 29.87 7.54
N HIS A 7 -25.79 30.70 8.52
CA HIS A 7 -25.32 30.59 9.89
C HIS A 7 -26.46 30.02 10.74
N LEU A 8 -26.45 28.69 10.98
CA LEU A 8 -27.37 28.08 11.94
C LEU A 8 -27.25 28.81 13.29
N SER A 9 -28.39 29.08 13.93
CA SER A 9 -28.42 29.65 15.28
C SER A 9 -27.71 28.71 16.26
N GLU A 10 -26.95 29.25 17.22
CA GLU A 10 -26.16 28.46 18.19
C GLU A 10 -27.03 27.42 18.94
N ASP A 11 -28.29 27.76 19.21
CA ASP A 11 -29.25 26.87 19.87
C ASP A 11 -29.68 25.69 18.98
N GLU A 12 -29.78 25.90 17.68
CA GLU A 12 -30.08 24.83 16.72
C GLU A 12 -28.90 23.85 16.59
N LEU A 13 -27.67 24.38 16.61
CA LEU A 13 -26.45 23.57 16.61
C LEU A 13 -26.32 22.74 17.90
N ARG A 14 -26.61 23.33 19.07
CA ARG A 14 -26.62 22.59 20.35
C ARG A 14 -27.67 21.49 20.37
N LYS A 15 -28.83 21.73 19.75
CA LYS A 15 -29.92 20.75 19.64
C LYS A 15 -29.60 19.62 18.68
N SER A 16 -28.99 19.91 17.52
CA SER A 16 -28.57 18.90 16.55
C SER A 16 -27.46 18.01 17.10
N ILE A 17 -26.46 18.59 17.77
CA ILE A 17 -25.38 17.83 18.43
C ILE A 17 -25.95 16.92 19.53
N ARG A 18 -26.88 17.41 20.34
CA ARG A 18 -27.53 16.57 21.37
C ARG A 18 -28.30 15.41 20.76
N ALA A 19 -29.06 15.67 19.69
CA ALA A 19 -29.81 14.64 18.98
C ALA A 19 -28.89 13.60 18.32
N GLU A 20 -27.77 14.03 17.75
CA GLU A 20 -26.76 13.14 17.15
C GLU A 20 -26.10 12.24 18.20
N ILE A 21 -25.71 12.80 19.36
CA ILE A 21 -25.15 12.03 20.47
C ILE A 21 -26.16 10.98 20.96
N GLU A 22 -27.42 11.38 21.15
CA GLU A 22 -28.47 10.48 21.60
C GLU A 22 -28.75 9.35 20.59
N GLN A 23 -28.79 9.66 19.29
CA GLN A 23 -28.92 8.66 18.23
C GLN A 23 -27.75 7.67 18.25
N ARG A 24 -26.51 8.17 18.34
CA ARG A 24 -25.31 7.33 18.40
C ARG A 24 -25.30 6.43 19.63
N ASP A 25 -25.73 6.95 20.78
CA ASP A 25 -25.76 6.17 22.03
C ASP A 25 -26.88 5.12 21.99
N LEU A 26 -28.04 5.42 21.41
CA LEU A 26 -29.11 4.44 21.15
C LEU A 26 -28.64 3.32 20.20
N GLU A 27 -27.91 3.65 19.14
CA GLU A 27 -27.34 2.66 18.23
C GLU A 27 -26.28 1.78 18.91
N ARG A 28 -25.43 2.36 19.75
CA ARG A 28 -24.47 1.62 20.58
C ARG A 28 -25.18 0.64 21.50
N VAL A 29 -26.22 1.07 22.22
CA VAL A 29 -26.99 0.20 23.10
C VAL A 29 -27.72 -0.90 22.31
N LYS A 30 -28.35 -0.58 21.19
CA LYS A 30 -29.01 -1.58 20.32
C LYS A 30 -28.02 -2.59 19.77
N SER A 31 -26.86 -2.14 19.27
CA SER A 31 -25.82 -3.02 18.73
C SER A 31 -25.19 -3.90 19.81
N GLN A 32 -24.98 -3.37 21.03
CA GLN A 32 -24.53 -4.15 22.18
C GLN A 32 -25.55 -5.22 22.56
N ARG A 33 -26.83 -4.86 22.73
CA ARG A 33 -27.90 -5.82 23.04
C ARG A 33 -28.01 -6.92 21.98
N ARG A 34 -27.89 -6.57 20.69
CA ARG A 34 -27.89 -7.56 19.59
C ARG A 34 -26.69 -8.50 19.67
N LYS A 35 -25.50 -7.98 19.98
CA LYS A 35 -24.29 -8.80 20.20
C LYS A 35 -24.46 -9.74 21.39
N GLU A 36 -25.00 -9.24 22.49
CA GLU A 36 -25.25 -10.04 23.69
C GLU A 36 -26.32 -11.11 23.46
N SER A 37 -27.44 -10.76 22.83
CA SER A 37 -28.49 -11.73 22.49
C SER A 37 -27.96 -12.81 21.56
N GLN A 38 -27.14 -12.44 20.56
CA GLN A 38 -26.51 -13.41 19.68
C GLN A 38 -25.54 -14.32 20.43
N ARG A 39 -24.74 -13.77 21.34
CA ARG A 39 -23.82 -14.57 22.19
C ARG A 39 -24.58 -15.57 23.04
N LEU A 40 -25.69 -15.16 23.66
CA LEU A 40 -26.52 -16.04 24.47
C LEU A 40 -27.15 -17.15 23.62
N VAL A 41 -27.68 -16.83 22.45
CA VAL A 41 -28.22 -17.83 21.51
C VAL A 41 -27.14 -18.80 21.06
N ASN A 42 -25.95 -18.31 20.72
CA ASN A 42 -24.82 -19.16 20.34
C ASN A 42 -24.40 -20.07 21.49
N GLN A 43 -24.27 -19.55 22.72
CA GLN A 43 -23.96 -20.33 23.92
C GLN A 43 -25.02 -21.41 24.20
N GLN A 44 -26.31 -21.06 24.12
CA GLN A 44 -27.38 -22.03 24.30
C GLN A 44 -27.37 -23.12 23.22
N THR A 45 -27.10 -22.74 21.98
CA THR A 45 -27.02 -23.67 20.84
C THR A 45 -25.84 -24.63 21.01
N GLU A 46 -24.67 -24.11 21.39
CA GLU A 46 -23.48 -24.93 21.69
C GLU A 46 -23.73 -25.89 22.86
N MET A 47 -24.34 -25.41 23.94
CA MET A 47 -24.69 -26.26 25.09
C MET A 47 -25.67 -27.37 24.71
N LYS A 48 -26.71 -27.04 23.94
CA LYS A 48 -27.68 -28.04 23.44
C LYS A 48 -27.00 -29.06 22.54
N ARG A 49 -26.09 -28.62 21.66
CA ARG A 49 -25.32 -29.48 20.77
C ARG A 49 -24.43 -30.46 21.55
N LYS A 50 -23.74 -29.97 22.59
CA LYS A 50 -22.89 -30.81 23.47
C LYS A 50 -23.72 -31.84 24.22
N LEU A 51 -24.82 -31.43 24.82
CA LEU A 51 -25.72 -32.35 25.53
C LEU A 51 -26.26 -33.44 24.61
N TYR A 52 -26.74 -33.06 23.41
CA TYR A 52 -27.21 -34.03 22.42
C TYR A 52 -26.13 -35.02 22.02
N ARG A 53 -24.88 -34.56 21.83
CA ARG A 53 -23.76 -35.44 21.52
C ARG A 53 -23.48 -36.43 22.65
N GLU A 54 -23.39 -35.97 23.89
CA GLU A 54 -23.17 -36.83 25.05
C GLU A 54 -24.29 -37.88 25.17
N GLU A 55 -25.54 -37.49 24.96
CA GLU A 55 -26.67 -38.43 24.94
C GLU A 55 -26.56 -39.48 23.82
N MET A 56 -26.19 -39.05 22.61
CA MET A 56 -25.99 -39.95 21.47
C MET A 56 -24.82 -40.92 21.70
N ASP A 57 -23.68 -40.43 22.20
CA ASP A 57 -22.53 -41.26 22.55
C ASP A 57 -22.91 -42.33 23.57
N LEU A 58 -23.67 -41.97 24.60
CA LEU A 58 -24.15 -42.95 25.59
C LEU A 58 -25.10 -43.99 24.99
N TYR A 59 -25.95 -43.59 24.04
CA TYR A 59 -26.93 -44.47 23.41
C TYR A 59 -26.31 -45.46 22.41
N TYR A 60 -25.36 -45.00 21.59
CA TYR A 60 -24.76 -45.81 20.52
C TYR A 60 -23.49 -46.57 20.94
N ARG A 61 -22.81 -46.18 22.02
CA ARG A 61 -21.57 -46.83 22.48
C ARG A 61 -21.66 -48.34 22.70
N ASP A 62 -22.82 -48.85 23.14
CA ASP A 62 -23.01 -50.27 23.43
C ASP A 62 -23.84 -51.00 22.35
N LYS A 63 -24.20 -50.29 21.27
CA LYS A 63 -25.00 -50.88 20.18
C LYS A 63 -24.10 -51.46 19.10
N PRO A 64 -24.26 -52.74 18.73
CA PRO A 64 -23.52 -53.33 17.62
C PRO A 64 -23.98 -52.72 16.28
N GLY A 65 -23.06 -52.57 15.33
CA GLY A 65 -23.34 -52.10 13.97
C GLY A 65 -23.40 -50.58 13.81
N TYR A 66 -22.91 -49.81 14.79
CA TYR A 66 -22.71 -48.36 14.67
C TYR A 66 -21.24 -48.04 14.84
N ALA A 67 -20.74 -47.13 14.02
CA ALA A 67 -19.38 -46.60 14.11
C ALA A 67 -19.42 -45.06 14.15
N GLN A 68 -18.43 -44.48 14.80
CA GLN A 68 -18.27 -43.04 14.90
C GLN A 68 -17.34 -42.55 13.79
N ILE A 69 -17.80 -41.57 13.00
CA ILE A 69 -17.05 -40.91 11.94
C ILE A 69 -16.97 -39.41 12.20
N ILE A 70 -16.08 -38.70 11.50
CA ILE A 70 -16.03 -37.24 11.51
C ILE A 70 -16.80 -36.74 10.30
N GLY A 71 -17.87 -35.96 10.52
CA GLY A 71 -18.63 -35.34 9.45
C GLY A 71 -17.89 -34.18 8.77
N ASP A 72 -18.44 -33.64 7.68
CA ASP A 72 -17.87 -32.53 6.91
C ASP A 72 -17.61 -31.26 7.74
N ASP A 73 -18.32 -31.10 8.85
CA ASP A 73 -18.18 -29.99 9.78
C ASP A 73 -17.09 -30.22 10.84
N GLY A 74 -16.39 -31.35 10.79
CA GLY A 74 -15.33 -31.74 11.71
C GLY A 74 -15.81 -32.32 13.03
N GLU A 75 -17.10 -32.67 13.15
CA GLU A 75 -17.72 -33.13 14.39
C GLU A 75 -18.03 -34.64 14.33
N PRO A 76 -17.95 -35.38 15.46
CA PRO A 76 -18.20 -36.81 15.46
C PRO A 76 -19.69 -37.12 15.27
N GLU A 77 -20.00 -38.03 14.35
CA GLU A 77 -21.34 -38.49 14.02
C GLU A 77 -21.39 -40.04 14.06
N TRP A 78 -22.48 -40.59 14.59
CA TRP A 78 -22.70 -42.04 14.64
C TRP A 78 -23.47 -42.47 13.41
N VAL A 79 -22.90 -43.37 12.61
CA VAL A 79 -23.51 -43.90 11.39
C VAL A 79 -23.54 -45.42 11.43
N LEU A 80 -24.50 -46.01 10.72
CA LEU A 80 -24.66 -47.45 10.63
C LEU A 80 -23.50 -48.06 9.82
N GLU A 81 -22.89 -49.12 10.33
CA GLU A 81 -21.72 -49.76 9.73
C GLU A 81 -22.01 -50.33 8.33
N ASP A 82 -23.23 -50.82 8.10
CA ASP A 82 -23.68 -51.26 6.77
C ASP A 82 -23.78 -50.09 5.77
N GLU A 83 -24.18 -48.92 6.22
CA GLU A 83 -24.26 -47.71 5.39
C GLU A 83 -22.86 -47.19 5.04
N MET A 84 -21.88 -47.32 5.94
CA MET A 84 -20.48 -47.02 5.64
C MET A 84 -19.90 -47.93 4.57
N ARG A 85 -20.21 -49.23 4.63
CA ARG A 85 -19.72 -50.21 3.64
C ARG A 85 -20.21 -49.91 2.23
N ASP A 86 -21.45 -49.47 2.08
CA ASP A 86 -22.03 -49.18 0.77
C ASP A 86 -21.59 -47.80 0.22
N ASN A 87 -21.18 -46.88 1.12
CA ASN A 87 -20.80 -45.51 0.82
C ASN A 87 -19.34 -45.18 1.16
N GLU A 88 -18.45 -46.17 1.13
CA GLU A 88 -17.03 -46.05 1.53
C GLU A 88 -16.28 -44.90 0.83
N ARG A 89 -16.71 -44.48 -0.37
CA ARG A 89 -16.14 -43.35 -1.12
C ARG A 89 -16.52 -41.97 -0.59
N LEU A 90 -17.57 -41.86 0.22
CA LEU A 90 -18.02 -40.59 0.82
C LEU A 90 -17.32 -40.30 2.14
N PHE A 91 -16.82 -41.33 2.82
CA PHE A 91 -16.14 -41.23 4.10
C PHE A 91 -14.63 -41.26 3.86
N ASP A 92 -14.05 -40.13 3.46
CA ASP A 92 -12.61 -40.02 3.25
C ASP A 92 -11.88 -40.18 4.59
N THR A 93 -11.34 -41.37 4.86
CA THR A 93 -10.58 -41.68 6.08
C THR A 93 -9.20 -41.03 6.12
N VAL A 94 -8.89 -40.14 5.16
CA VAL A 94 -7.61 -39.42 5.12
C VAL A 94 -7.55 -38.51 6.35
N HIS A 95 -6.90 -39.01 7.40
CA HIS A 95 -6.24 -38.20 8.41
C HIS A 95 -5.15 -37.36 7.73
N GLU A 96 -5.53 -36.28 7.07
CA GLU A 96 -4.64 -35.14 6.94
C GLU A 96 -4.60 -34.48 8.31
N ASP A 97 -3.56 -34.77 9.09
CA ASP A 97 -3.33 -34.13 10.37
C ASP A 97 -3.50 -32.61 10.20
N PRO A 98 -4.54 -31.99 10.82
CA PRO A 98 -4.86 -30.58 10.56
C PRO A 98 -3.79 -29.63 11.07
N ILE A 99 -2.76 -30.15 11.75
CA ILE A 99 -1.62 -29.41 12.30
C ILE A 99 -0.54 -29.20 11.23
N GLU A 100 -0.39 -30.12 10.26
CA GLU A 100 0.72 -30.10 9.31
C GLU A 100 0.44 -29.13 8.14
N GLY A 101 -0.77 -29.14 7.59
CA GLY A 101 -1.22 -28.18 6.58
C GLY A 101 -1.40 -26.75 7.13
N LYS A 102 -1.76 -26.58 8.41
CA LYS A 102 -1.93 -25.25 9.02
C LYS A 102 -0.61 -24.56 9.37
N LYS A 103 0.48 -25.31 9.61
CA LYS A 103 1.81 -24.72 9.87
C LYS A 103 2.39 -24.12 8.59
N THR A 104 2.40 -24.85 7.49
CA THR A 104 2.94 -24.39 6.19
C THR A 104 2.14 -23.22 5.62
N GLN A 105 0.81 -23.26 5.73
CA GLN A 105 -0.08 -22.14 5.35
C GLN A 105 0.23 -20.84 6.12
N LYS A 106 0.51 -20.91 7.43
CA LYS A 106 0.84 -19.72 8.23
C LYS A 106 2.16 -19.09 7.82
N TYR A 107 3.20 -19.89 7.57
CA TYR A 107 4.49 -19.36 7.09
C TYR A 107 4.38 -18.80 5.67
N PHE A 108 3.52 -19.38 4.82
CA PHE A 108 3.23 -18.82 3.50
C PHE A 108 2.57 -17.44 3.61
N ILE A 109 1.53 -17.29 4.44
CA ILE A 109 0.86 -15.99 4.66
C ILE A 109 1.82 -14.96 5.26
N ILE A 110 2.63 -15.36 6.26
CA ILE A 110 3.65 -14.49 6.86
C ILE A 110 4.69 -14.08 5.83
N GLY A 111 5.14 -15.01 4.98
CA GLY A 111 6.09 -14.73 3.90
C GLY A 111 5.52 -13.74 2.87
N VAL A 112 4.25 -13.88 2.49
CA VAL A 112 3.58 -12.94 1.57
C VAL A 112 3.44 -11.56 2.22
N ILE A 113 3.02 -11.46 3.48
CA ILE A 113 2.92 -10.18 4.19
C ILE A 113 4.30 -9.52 4.31
N PHE A 114 5.34 -10.29 4.65
CA PHE A 114 6.70 -9.78 4.73
C PHE A 114 7.22 -9.29 3.37
N ALA A 115 6.95 -10.03 2.28
CA ALA A 115 7.28 -9.61 0.92
C ALA A 115 6.53 -8.33 0.52
N LEU A 116 5.25 -8.20 0.88
CA LEU A 116 4.47 -6.98 0.65
C LEU A 116 5.00 -5.79 1.45
N ILE A 117 5.42 -5.99 2.70
CA ILE A 117 6.04 -4.94 3.53
C ILE A 117 7.38 -4.52 2.94
N LEU A 118 8.22 -5.46 2.50
CA LEU A 118 9.48 -5.14 1.83
C LEU A 118 9.27 -4.43 0.49
N MET A 119 8.30 -4.87 -0.30
CA MET A 119 7.94 -4.22 -1.56
C MET A 119 7.42 -2.81 -1.31
N ALA A 120 6.52 -2.62 -0.34
CA ALA A 120 6.01 -1.31 0.05
C ALA A 120 7.13 -0.41 0.61
N GLY A 121 8.05 -0.95 1.40
CA GLY A 121 9.22 -0.23 1.89
C GLY A 121 10.18 0.19 0.78
N GLY A 122 10.42 -0.69 -0.19
CA GLY A 122 11.22 -0.39 -1.38
C GLY A 122 10.59 0.66 -2.28
N ILE A 123 9.27 0.55 -2.53
CA ILE A 123 8.50 1.57 -3.26
C ILE A 123 8.51 2.89 -2.49
N TYR A 124 8.32 2.86 -1.17
CA TYR A 124 8.38 4.05 -0.32
C TYR A 124 9.78 4.68 -0.37
N TYR A 125 10.85 3.90 -0.31
CA TYR A 125 12.22 4.41 -0.45
C TYR A 125 12.44 5.05 -1.82
N LEU A 126 11.97 4.40 -2.90
CA LEU A 126 12.05 4.91 -4.26
C LEU A 126 11.27 6.23 -4.43
N LEU A 127 10.08 6.33 -3.85
CA LEU A 127 9.23 7.53 -3.90
C LEU A 127 9.63 8.61 -2.89
N SER A 128 10.37 8.25 -1.84
CA SER A 128 10.86 9.19 -0.82
C SER A 128 12.12 9.93 -1.25
N GLY A 129 12.68 9.59 -2.42
CA GLY A 129 13.64 10.44 -3.11
C GLY A 129 13.08 11.86 -3.17
N GLY A 130 13.77 12.79 -2.52
CA GLY A 130 13.39 14.20 -2.56
C GLY A 130 13.44 14.71 -4.00
N VAL A 131 12.73 15.79 -4.28
CA VAL A 131 12.95 16.56 -5.51
C VAL A 131 13.46 17.94 -5.13
N GLY A 132 14.35 18.50 -5.95
CA GLY A 132 14.86 19.86 -5.85
C GLY A 132 14.73 20.59 -7.19
N ASN A 133 15.21 21.83 -7.24
CA ASN A 133 15.24 22.64 -8.44
C ASN A 133 16.67 23.11 -8.73
N ILE A 134 16.99 23.29 -10.01
CA ILE A 134 18.27 23.87 -10.43
C ILE A 134 17.97 25.11 -11.28
N ILE A 135 18.53 26.25 -10.88
CA ILE A 135 18.51 27.47 -11.67
C ILE A 135 19.79 27.48 -12.51
N VAL A 136 19.65 27.43 -13.82
CA VAL A 136 20.78 27.48 -14.74
C VAL A 136 20.80 28.83 -15.42
N THR A 137 21.86 29.60 -15.18
CA THR A 137 22.07 30.92 -15.77
C THR A 137 23.32 30.96 -16.62
N SER A 138 23.30 31.80 -17.65
CA SER A 138 24.45 32.07 -18.50
C SER A 138 24.54 33.54 -18.88
N ASN A 139 25.75 34.02 -19.11
CA ASN A 139 26.00 35.35 -19.71
C ASN A 139 25.46 35.46 -21.14
N VAL A 140 25.34 34.34 -21.86
CA VAL A 140 24.87 34.28 -23.24
C VAL A 140 23.53 33.54 -23.28
N GLN A 141 22.49 34.20 -23.80
CA GLN A 141 21.17 33.58 -23.93
C GLN A 141 21.16 32.49 -25.00
N GLY A 142 20.32 31.48 -24.80
CA GLY A 142 20.07 30.44 -25.80
C GLY A 142 21.12 29.33 -25.86
N ALA A 143 21.90 29.12 -24.79
CA ALA A 143 22.75 27.93 -24.67
C ALA A 143 21.88 26.74 -24.25
N GLU A 144 22.03 25.59 -24.92
CA GLU A 144 21.30 24.36 -24.62
C GLU A 144 21.79 23.79 -23.29
N ILE A 145 20.87 23.37 -22.42
CA ILE A 145 21.19 22.84 -21.11
C ILE A 145 21.23 21.31 -21.18
N ILE A 146 22.35 20.72 -20.79
CA ILE A 146 22.56 19.27 -20.74
C ILE A 146 22.65 18.84 -19.28
N LEU A 147 21.77 17.94 -18.86
CA LEU A 147 21.69 17.38 -17.51
C LEU A 147 21.98 15.88 -17.56
N ASP A 148 22.92 15.41 -16.76
CA ASP A 148 23.32 13.99 -16.66
C ASP A 148 23.65 13.37 -18.03
N ALA A 149 24.38 14.14 -18.86
CA ALA A 149 24.72 13.78 -20.24
C ALA A 149 23.50 13.59 -21.19
N ALA A 150 22.32 14.04 -20.80
CA ALA A 150 21.13 14.10 -21.65
C ALA A 150 20.76 15.56 -21.97
N PRO A 151 20.61 15.93 -23.25
CA PRO A 151 20.16 17.26 -23.63
C PRO A 151 18.74 17.49 -23.11
N THR A 152 18.58 18.49 -22.27
CA THR A 152 17.27 18.97 -21.86
C THR A 152 16.85 19.99 -22.91
N THR A 153 15.66 19.87 -23.48
CA THR A 153 15.18 20.74 -24.59
C THR A 153 14.97 22.22 -24.18
N TYR A 154 15.63 22.65 -23.11
CA TYR A 154 15.57 23.95 -22.49
C TYR A 154 16.88 24.69 -22.73
N TYR A 155 16.78 26.02 -22.80
CA TYR A 155 17.91 26.90 -23.05
C TYR A 155 18.07 27.93 -21.92
N THR A 156 19.30 28.37 -21.65
CA THR A 156 19.60 29.36 -20.61
C THR A 156 18.97 30.73 -20.92
N ASN A 157 18.43 31.47 -19.94
CA ASN A 157 18.29 31.16 -18.50
C ASN A 157 17.01 30.36 -18.20
N TYR A 158 17.11 29.22 -17.52
CA TYR A 158 15.96 28.36 -17.22
C TYR A 158 16.04 27.71 -15.83
N THR A 159 14.88 27.46 -15.23
CA THR A 159 14.77 26.74 -13.95
C THR A 159 14.28 25.32 -14.20
N LEU A 160 15.18 24.36 -14.04
CA LEU A 160 14.87 22.93 -14.07
C LEU A 160 14.17 22.56 -12.75
N ALA A 161 12.86 22.37 -12.81
CA ALA A 161 12.05 22.03 -11.64
C ALA A 161 11.85 20.52 -11.49
N LYS A 162 11.68 20.07 -10.24
CA LYS A 162 11.40 18.66 -9.88
C LYS A 162 12.48 17.67 -10.34
N ILE A 163 13.75 18.09 -10.27
CA ILE A 163 14.88 17.18 -10.47
C ILE A 163 15.01 16.29 -9.23
N SER A 164 15.34 15.01 -9.40
CA SER A 164 15.58 14.11 -8.27
C SER A 164 16.65 14.67 -7.33
N ALA A 165 16.57 14.37 -6.04
CA ALA A 165 17.64 14.65 -5.10
C ALA A 165 18.77 13.63 -5.33
N GLY A 166 20.01 14.11 -5.36
CA GLY A 166 21.20 13.32 -5.69
C GLY A 166 22.27 14.16 -6.37
N GLU A 167 23.39 13.51 -6.72
CA GLU A 167 24.45 14.14 -7.52
C GLU A 167 24.00 14.20 -8.98
N HIS A 168 23.96 15.42 -9.51
CA HIS A 168 23.62 15.72 -10.90
C HIS A 168 24.78 16.43 -11.58
N ILE A 169 24.95 16.17 -12.88
CA ILE A 169 26.01 16.74 -13.70
C ILE A 169 25.39 17.71 -14.70
N LEU A 170 25.80 18.98 -14.66
CA LEU A 170 25.32 20.00 -15.59
C LEU A 170 26.43 20.52 -16.50
N THR A 171 26.08 20.74 -17.76
CA THR A 171 26.88 21.46 -18.74
C THR A 171 25.96 22.21 -19.70
N VAL A 172 26.50 23.15 -20.46
CA VAL A 172 25.76 23.94 -21.45
C VAL A 172 26.49 23.95 -22.78
N GLU A 173 25.76 23.93 -23.88
CA GLU A 173 26.35 23.94 -25.23
C GLU A 173 25.76 25.08 -26.05
N LYS A 174 26.61 25.81 -26.78
CA LYS A 174 26.16 26.83 -27.72
C LYS A 174 27.11 26.90 -28.91
N GLN A 175 26.56 26.84 -30.12
CA GLN A 175 27.35 26.91 -31.35
C GLN A 175 28.15 28.23 -31.44
N GLY A 176 29.46 28.12 -31.70
CA GLY A 176 30.37 29.27 -31.82
C GLY A 176 30.81 29.88 -30.48
N TYR A 177 30.52 29.21 -29.37
CA TYR A 177 30.93 29.60 -28.02
C TYR A 177 31.55 28.41 -27.29
N HIS A 178 32.52 28.69 -26.41
CA HIS A 178 33.10 27.71 -25.50
C HIS A 178 32.87 28.16 -24.05
N ILE A 179 32.82 27.19 -23.11
CA ILE A 179 32.71 27.49 -21.68
C ILE A 179 34.07 27.97 -21.16
N VAL A 180 34.04 28.99 -20.31
CA VAL A 180 35.21 29.48 -19.58
C VAL A 180 35.21 28.87 -18.19
N GLY A 181 36.19 28.02 -17.90
CA GLY A 181 36.40 27.44 -16.57
C GLY A 181 36.06 25.95 -16.53
N GLU A 182 35.15 25.57 -15.64
CA GLU A 182 34.75 24.17 -15.47
C GLU A 182 33.57 23.84 -16.40
N ASP A 183 33.85 23.05 -17.44
CA ASP A 183 32.85 22.64 -18.43
C ASP A 183 31.70 21.82 -17.83
N ILE A 184 31.96 21.16 -16.69
CA ILE A 184 31.06 20.21 -16.06
C ILE A 184 30.91 20.56 -14.58
N ILE A 185 29.74 21.05 -14.18
CA ILE A 185 29.45 21.42 -12.79
C ILE A 185 28.65 20.29 -12.13
N LYS A 186 29.17 19.79 -11.01
CA LYS A 186 28.48 18.80 -10.18
C LYS A 186 27.62 19.50 -9.13
N VAL A 187 26.35 19.12 -9.05
CA VAL A 187 25.38 19.68 -8.11
C VAL A 187 24.82 18.55 -7.25
N ASP A 188 24.99 18.63 -5.93
CA ASP A 188 24.37 17.70 -4.98
C ASP A 188 23.03 18.28 -4.50
N LEU A 189 21.94 17.87 -5.17
CA LEU A 189 20.60 18.32 -4.88
C LEU A 189 20.02 17.62 -3.66
N LYS A 190 19.54 18.41 -2.71
CA LYS A 190 18.79 17.92 -1.54
C LYS A 190 17.29 18.13 -1.73
N ARG A 191 16.50 17.40 -0.93
CA ARG A 191 15.04 17.51 -0.96
C ARG A 191 14.59 18.95 -0.70
N GLY A 192 13.89 19.53 -1.66
CA GLY A 192 13.30 20.86 -1.56
C GLY A 192 14.31 22.02 -1.66
N THR A 193 15.58 21.75 -1.99
CA THR A 193 16.56 22.82 -2.21
C THR A 193 16.48 23.35 -3.63
N THR A 194 16.97 24.57 -3.80
CA THR A 194 17.15 25.19 -5.10
C THR A 194 18.62 25.59 -5.19
N GLU A 195 19.34 24.94 -6.10
CA GLU A 195 20.75 25.22 -6.36
C GLU A 195 20.86 26.11 -7.61
N GLU A 196 21.79 27.06 -7.60
CA GLU A 196 22.03 27.96 -8.71
C GLU A 196 23.39 27.68 -9.34
N VAL A 197 23.40 27.54 -10.66
CA VAL A 197 24.59 27.28 -11.46
C VAL A 197 24.72 28.37 -12.51
N VAL A 198 25.92 28.94 -12.62
CA VAL A 198 26.23 30.04 -13.54
C VAL A 198 27.32 29.59 -14.50
N PHE A 199 27.05 29.69 -15.80
CA PHE A 199 28.03 29.42 -16.86
C PHE A 199 28.46 30.70 -17.56
N ILE A 200 29.77 30.84 -17.77
CA ILE A 200 30.35 31.94 -18.54
C ILE A 200 30.85 31.37 -19.86
N LEU A 201 30.33 31.89 -20.98
CA LEU A 201 30.73 31.50 -22.32
C LEU A 201 31.45 32.63 -23.04
N GLU A 202 32.49 32.28 -23.78
CA GLU A 202 33.23 33.17 -24.67
C GLU A 202 33.10 32.71 -26.13
N PRO A 203 33.07 33.64 -27.10
CA PRO A 203 33.02 33.28 -28.50
C PRO A 203 34.28 32.50 -28.88
N GLU A 204 34.13 31.46 -29.70
CA GLU A 204 35.29 30.78 -30.27
C GLU A 204 36.11 31.76 -31.13
N PRO A 205 37.45 31.68 -31.09
CA PRO A 205 38.28 32.52 -31.93
C PRO A 205 37.95 32.25 -33.39
N SER A 206 37.46 33.28 -34.09
CA SER A 206 37.24 33.23 -35.53
C SER A 206 38.58 32.95 -36.19
N VAL A 207 38.75 31.76 -36.76
CA VAL A 207 39.88 31.48 -37.65
C VAL A 207 39.65 32.34 -38.89
N GLU A 208 40.22 33.54 -38.92
CA GLU A 208 40.35 34.34 -40.13
C GLU A 208 41.07 33.44 -41.14
N SER A 209 40.33 32.99 -42.15
CA SER A 209 40.89 32.32 -43.32
C SER A 209 41.84 33.31 -43.98
N GLY A 210 43.13 33.13 -43.75
CA GLY A 210 44.17 33.75 -44.56
C GLY A 210 43.99 33.26 -45.99
N ASP A 211 43.35 34.09 -46.80
CA ASP A 211 43.40 34.01 -48.25
C ASP A 211 44.88 34.21 -48.64
N GLU A 212 45.62 33.11 -48.82
CA GLU A 212 46.88 33.13 -49.57
C GLU A 212 46.55 32.92 -51.05
N GLU A 213 46.72 34.01 -51.79
CA GLU A 213 46.67 34.21 -53.24
C GLU A 213 47.68 33.34 -54.02
#